data_AF-A0A1I1RBB9-F1
#
_entry.id   AF-A0A1I1RBB9-F1
#
_cell.length_a   1.000
_cell.length_b   1.000
_cell.length_c   1.000
_cell.angle_alpha   90.00
_cell.angle_beta   90.00
_cell.angle_gamma   90.00
#
_symmetry.space_group_name_H-M   'P 1'
#
loop_
_entity.id
_entity.type
_entity.pdbx_description
1 polymer ?
#
loop_
_entity_poly.entity_id
_entity_poly.type
_entity_poly.pdbx_seq_one_letter_code
_entity_poly.pdbx_strand_id
1 'polypeptide(L)' 'MFEGVPFRTSSHSTDDCVAVARAPRLIGVADTKVGNARVIAVRPDAWTVFVAAVTTR' A
#
# COMPACT_ATOMS: atom_id res chain seq x y z
N MET A 1 0.31 -4.31 -13.56
CA MET A 1 1.24 -4.97 -12.60
C MET A 1 0.61 -5.27 -11.23
N PHE A 2 -0.54 -4.69 -10.86
CA PHE A 2 -1.27 -5.01 -9.63
C PHE A 2 -2.71 -5.50 -9.89
N GLU A 3 -3.01 -5.85 -11.13
CA GLU A 3 -4.31 -6.40 -11.51
C GLU A 3 -4.49 -7.76 -10.83
N GLY A 4 -5.61 -7.94 -10.11
CA GLY A 4 -5.93 -9.17 -9.39
C GLY A 4 -5.21 -9.37 -8.04
N VAL A 5 -4.40 -8.41 -7.57
CA VAL A 5 -3.73 -8.54 -6.26
C VAL A 5 -4.66 -8.04 -5.15
N PRO A 6 -4.95 -8.84 -4.10
CA PRO A 6 -5.81 -8.41 -3.01
C PRO A 6 -5.10 -7.36 -2.14
N PHE A 7 -5.78 -6.25 -1.90
CA PHE A 7 -5.33 -5.19 -1.01
C PHE A 7 -5.85 -5.38 0.42
N ARG A 8 -5.05 -5.03 1.44
CA ARG A 8 -5.49 -4.97 2.85
C ARG A 8 -5.71 -3.52 3.28
N THR A 9 -6.76 -3.28 4.08
CA THR A 9 -7.19 -1.95 4.57
C THR A 9 -7.12 -1.89 6.11
N SER A 10 -7.05 -0.68 6.69
CA SER A 10 -7.04 -0.46 8.15
C SER A 10 -8.43 -0.08 8.68
N SER A 11 -8.96 -0.83 9.65
CA SER A 11 -10.36 -0.84 10.10
C SER A 11 -10.89 0.34 10.96
N HIS A 12 -10.25 1.52 10.97
CA HIS A 12 -10.64 2.62 11.87
C HIS A 12 -11.08 3.93 11.19
N SER A 13 -11.40 3.90 9.89
CA SER A 13 -12.01 5.04 9.22
C SER A 13 -13.18 4.58 8.36
N THR A 14 -14.28 5.34 8.44
CA THR A 14 -15.50 5.13 7.65
C THR A 14 -15.25 5.38 6.16
N ASP A 15 -14.23 6.17 5.82
CA ASP A 15 -13.94 6.56 4.44
C ASP A 15 -12.45 6.51 4.05
N ASP A 16 -11.49 6.18 4.91
CA ASP A 16 -10.05 6.24 4.59
C ASP A 16 -9.37 4.88 4.56
N CYS A 17 -8.97 4.43 3.37
CA CYS A 17 -8.22 3.18 3.22
C CYS A 17 -7.01 3.38 2.30
N VAL A 18 -5.83 3.51 2.89
CA VAL A 18 -4.59 3.21 2.15
C VAL A 18 -4.57 1.69 1.99
N ALA A 19 -4.63 1.26 0.75
CA ALA A 19 -4.59 -0.12 0.36
C ALA A 19 -3.16 -0.52 0.03
N VAL A 20 -2.67 -1.59 0.66
CA VAL A 20 -1.35 -2.17 0.37
C VAL A 20 -1.49 -3.55 -0.24
N ALA A 21 -0.80 -3.78 -1.36
CA ALA A 21 -0.77 -5.04 -2.10
C ALA A 21 0.67 -5.47 -2.37
N ARG A 22 0.96 -6.77 -2.24
CA ARG A 22 2.27 -7.34 -2.56
C ARG A 22 2.24 -8.02 -3.93
N ALA A 23 3.14 -7.61 -4.82
CA ALA A 23 3.45 -8.28 -6.08
C ALA A 23 4.86 -8.91 -5.99
N PRO A 24 5.26 -9.81 -6.92
CA PRO A 24 6.53 -10.53 -6.83
C PRO A 24 7.78 -9.64 -6.69
N ARG A 25 7.75 -8.42 -7.24
CA ARG A 25 8.90 -7.49 -7.26
C ARG A 25 8.58 -6.08 -6.75
N LEU A 26 7.35 -5.84 -6.30
CA LEU A 26 6.88 -4.51 -5.93
C LEU A 26 5.85 -4.58 -4.81
N ILE A 27 5.74 -3.49 -4.06
CA ILE A 27 4.61 -3.20 -3.18
C ILE A 27 3.79 -2.10 -3.85
N GLY A 28 2.50 -2.34 -4.00
CA GLY A 28 1.53 -1.36 -4.48
C GLY A 28 0.88 -0.67 -3.29
N VAL A 29 0.86 0.65 -3.31
CA VAL A 29 0.18 1.48 -2.33
C VAL A 29 -0.81 2.37 -3.07
N ALA A 30 -2.07 2.35 -2.68
CA ALA A 30 -3.12 3.11 -3.33
C ALA A 30 -4.03 3.75 -2.28
N ASP A 31 -4.40 5.02 -2.48
CA ASP A 31 -5.45 5.66 -1.69
C ASP A 31 -6.81 5.31 -2.32
N THR A 32 -7.55 4.39 -1.69
CA THR A 32 -8.81 3.90 -2.26
C THR A 32 -9.98 4.85 -2.11
N LYS A 33 -9.79 6.04 -1.50
CA LYS A 33 -10.81 7.09 -1.49
C LYS A 33 -11.06 7.70 -2.86
N VAL A 34 -10.02 7.64 -3.69
CA VAL A 34 -10.10 8.13 -5.05
C VAL A 34 -10.50 6.93 -5.91
N GLY A 35 -11.71 6.91 -6.45
CA GLY A 35 -12.27 5.76 -7.20
C GLY A 35 -11.41 5.27 -8.37
N ASN A 36 -10.43 6.07 -8.81
CA ASN A 36 -9.34 5.68 -9.72
C ASN A 36 -7.97 5.87 -9.03
N ALA A 37 -7.76 5.19 -7.91
CA ALA A 37 -6.57 5.34 -7.09
C ALA A 37 -5.31 5.03 -7.91
N ARG A 38 -4.46 6.04 -8.10
CA ARG A 38 -3.16 5.84 -8.75
C ARG A 38 -2.30 4.99 -7.81
N VAL A 39 -1.90 3.80 -8.28
CA VAL A 39 -1.02 2.92 -7.51
C VAL A 39 0.40 3.48 -7.54
N ILE A 40 0.94 3.77 -6.36
CA ILE A 40 2.37 4.00 -6.17
C ILE A 40 3.04 2.62 -6.06
N ALA A 41 4.01 2.38 -6.94
CA ALA A 41 4.77 1.15 -6.95
C ALA A 41 6.14 1.39 -6.31
N VAL A 42 6.42 0.69 -5.21
CA VAL A 42 7.71 0.77 -4.51
C VAL A 42 8.42 -0.57 -4.55
N ARG A 43 9.75 -0.56 -4.53
CA ARG A 43 10.52 -1.79 -4.36
C ARG A 43 10.35 -2.33 -2.93
N PRO A 44 10.37 -3.67 -2.73
CA PRO A 44 10.23 -4.27 -1.42
C PRO A 44 11.27 -3.80 -0.39
N ASP A 45 12.53 -3.63 -0.81
CA ASP A 45 13.62 -3.17 0.07
C ASP A 45 13.40 -1.72 0.54
N ALA A 46 12.99 -0.83 -0.36
CA ALA A 46 12.65 0.55 0.00
C ALA A 46 11.44 0.60 0.96
N TRP A 47 10.44 -0.26 0.74
CA TRP A 47 9.29 -0.38 1.65
C TRP A 47 9.71 -0.84 3.05
N THR A 48 10.60 -1.83 3.15
CA THR A 48 11.14 -2.30 4.44
C THR A 48 11.86 -1.19 5.19
N VAL A 49 12.72 -0.42 4.52
CA VAL A 49 13.43 0.72 5.13
C VAL A 49 12.44 1.78 5.63
N PHE A 50 11.44 2.13 4.81
CA PHE A 50 10.40 3.08 5.19
C PHE A 50 9.65 2.61 6.44
N VAL A 51 9.13 1.38 6.43
CA VAL A 51 8.38 0.82 7.56
C VAL A 51 9.23 0.83 8.83
N ALA A 52 10.50 0.42 8.75
CA ALA A 52 11.41 0.45 9.90
C ALA A 52 11.59 1.87 10.46
N ALA A 53 11.76 2.87 9.59
CA ALA A 53 11.96 4.26 10.00
C ALA A 53 10.71 4.90 10.63
N VAL A 54 9.51 4.51 10.20
CA VAL A 54 8.25 5.06 10.74
C VAL A 54 7.65 4.24 11.88
N THR A 55 8.19 3.05 12.17
CA THR A 55 7.74 2.19 13.28
C THR A 55 8.64 2.24 14.50
N THR A 56 9.83 2.83 14.41
CA THR A 56 10.62 3.24 15.58
C THR A 56 9.83 4.27 16.37
N ARG A 57 9.31 3.84 17.53
CA ARG A 57 8.72 4.68 18.58
C ARG A 57 9.78 5.40 19.39
#